data_AF-A0A448WZA9-F1
#
_entry.id   AF-A0A448WZA9-F1
#
_cell.length_a   1.000
_cell.length_b   1.000
_cell.length_c   1.000
_cell.angle_alpha   90.00
_cell.angle_beta   90.00
_cell.angle_gamma   90.00
#
_symmetry.space_group_name_H-M   'P 1'
#
loop_
_entity.id
_entity.type
_entity.pdbx_description
1 polymer ?
#
loop_
_entity_poly.entity_id
_entity_poly.type
_entity_poly.pdbx_seq_one_letter_code
_entity_poly.pdbx_strand_id
1 'polypeptide(L)'
;MSASAHTHPVHTVTVTGSQNAHNLVSISSDGKLCSWSLDMLGQPQQSLELAHKQTRSVAATCLAFLDDDVNNFLVGSEDGRIYSGLRHSK
;
A
#
# COMPACT_ATOMS: atom_id res chain seq x y z
N MET A 1 16.23 13.21 9.90
CA MET A 1 15.22 12.19 10.26
C MET A 1 14.56 11.74 8.97
N SER A 2 14.91 10.57 8.44
CA SER A 2 14.09 9.95 7.40
C SER A 2 12.95 9.22 8.10
N ALA A 3 11.70 9.58 7.80
CA ALA A 3 10.57 8.84 8.34
C ALA A 3 10.56 7.44 7.72
N SER A 4 10.59 6.41 8.56
CA SER A 4 10.49 5.01 8.12
C SER A 4 9.09 4.68 7.57
N ALA A 5 8.09 5.49 7.94
CA ALA A 5 6.69 5.36 7.57
C ALA A 5 6.24 6.45 6.57
N HIS A 6 5.00 6.94 6.68
CA HIS A 6 4.43 7.95 5.79
C HIS A 6 4.90 9.37 6.14
N THR A 7 5.18 10.16 5.11
CA THR A 7 5.43 11.61 5.20
C THR A 7 4.33 12.44 4.55
N HIS A 8 3.39 11.77 3.89
CA HIS A 8 2.25 12.34 3.19
C HIS A 8 0.94 11.82 3.81
N PRO A 9 -0.21 12.51 3.60
CA PRO A 9 -1.49 12.07 4.13
C PRO A 9 -1.83 10.63 3.76
N VAL A 10 -2.30 9.84 4.73
CA VAL A 10 -2.75 8.46 4.53
C VAL A 10 -4.22 8.49 4.12
N HIS A 11 -4.53 7.97 2.92
CA HIS A 11 -5.89 7.97 2.39
C HIS A 11 -6.67 6.69 2.69
N THR A 12 -5.97 5.57 2.80
CA THR A 12 -6.64 4.28 3.05
C THR A 12 -5.77 3.43 3.96
N VAL A 13 -6.45 2.75 4.88
CA VAL A 13 -5.89 1.70 5.74
C VAL A 13 -6.83 0.50 5.64
N THR A 14 -6.28 -0.69 5.43
CA THR A 14 -7.04 -1.92 5.30
C THR A 14 -6.28 -3.09 5.90
N VAL A 15 -6.99 -4.12 6.36
CA VAL A 15 -6.39 -5.35 6.87
C VAL A 15 -6.47 -6.40 5.78
N THR A 16 -5.35 -7.05 5.46
CA THR A 16 -5.27 -8.10 4.46
C THR A 16 -4.71 -9.38 5.04
N GLY A 17 -5.12 -10.53 4.52
CA GLY A 17 -4.69 -11.84 4.97
C GLY A 17 -5.80 -12.66 5.61
N SER A 18 -5.43 -13.72 6.33
CA SER A 18 -6.38 -14.61 7.01
C SER A 18 -6.53 -14.24 8.48
N GLN A 19 -7.50 -14.86 9.16
CA GLN A 19 -7.72 -14.66 10.61
C GLN A 19 -6.43 -14.82 11.44
N ASN A 20 -5.56 -15.77 11.05
CA ASN A 20 -4.35 -16.10 11.80
C ASN A 20 -3.06 -15.55 11.16
N ALA A 21 -3.15 -14.94 9.98
CA ALA A 21 -2.01 -14.38 9.26
C ALA A 21 -2.48 -13.14 8.49
N HIS A 22 -2.69 -12.04 9.23
CA HIS A 22 -3.13 -10.77 8.68
C HIS A 22 -2.08 -9.68 8.91
N ASN A 23 -2.08 -8.72 8.00
CA ASN A 23 -1.25 -7.53 8.07
C ASN A 23 -2.12 -6.31 7.85
N LEU A 24 -1.75 -5.20 8.46
CA LEU A 24 -2.37 -3.91 8.18
C LEU A 24 -1.60 -3.27 7.02
N VAL A 25 -2.31 -2.79 6.01
CA VAL A 25 -1.76 -2.10 4.85
C VAL A 25 -2.30 -0.69 4.83
N SER A 26 -1.43 0.26 4.50
CA SER A 26 -1.77 1.68 4.41
C SER A 26 -1.16 2.28 3.15
N ILE A 27 -1.84 3.25 2.56
CA ILE A 27 -1.35 3.99 1.39
C ILE A 27 -1.46 5.50 1.62
N SER A 28 -0.43 6.23 1.23
CA SER A 28 -0.40 7.70 1.26
C SER A 28 -0.58 8.33 -0.12
N SER A 29 -0.86 9.63 -0.13
CA SER A 29 -1.17 10.41 -1.33
C SER A 29 -0.06 10.41 -2.39
N ASP A 30 1.20 10.22 -1.99
CA ASP A 30 2.37 10.12 -2.87
C ASP A 30 2.57 8.71 -3.45
N GLY A 31 1.68 7.76 -3.14
CA GLY A 31 1.77 6.38 -3.61
C GLY A 31 2.70 5.50 -2.79
N LYS A 32 3.07 5.91 -1.57
CA LYS A 32 3.80 5.02 -0.65
C LYS A 32 2.84 4.04 0.02
N LEU A 33 3.09 2.76 -0.17
CA LEU A 33 2.36 1.65 0.46
C LEU A 33 3.21 1.07 1.58
N CYS A 34 2.69 1.09 2.81
CA CYS A 34 3.34 0.48 3.96
C CYS A 34 2.53 -0.71 4.46
N SER A 35 3.22 -1.82 4.71
CA SER A 35 2.69 -2.99 5.42
C SER A 35 3.19 -3.02 6.85
N TRP A 36 2.29 -3.35 7.77
CA TRP A 36 2.50 -3.36 9.20
C TRP A 36 2.07 -4.70 9.78
N SER A 37 2.81 -5.19 10.76
CA SER A 37 2.34 -6.27 11.64
C SER A 37 1.53 -5.66 12.77
N LEU A 38 0.39 -6.27 13.11
CA LEU A 38 -0.40 -5.82 14.26
C LEU A 38 0.33 -6.03 15.60
N ASP A 39 1.29 -6.95 15.66
CA ASP A 39 2.12 -7.18 16.84
C ASP A 39 3.20 -6.09 17.03
N MET A 40 3.58 -5.39 15.94
CA MET A 40 4.67 -4.42 15.94
C MET A 40 4.34 -3.19 15.07
N LEU A 41 3.41 -2.35 15.56
CA LEU A 41 2.97 -1.13 14.87
C LEU A 41 3.97 0.05 14.94
N GLY A 42 5.07 -0.09 15.70
CA GLY A 42 6.05 0.99 15.87
C GLY A 42 6.82 1.36 14.59
N GLN A 43 6.89 0.45 13.62
CA GLN A 43 7.51 0.67 12.31
C GLN A 43 6.89 -0.26 11.26
N PRO A 44 6.82 0.15 9.98
CA PRO A 44 6.33 -0.73 8.93
C PRO A 44 7.32 -1.86 8.68
N GLN A 45 6.82 -3.07 8.44
CA GLN A 45 7.65 -4.21 8.02
C GLN A 45 8.15 -4.05 6.59
N GLN A 46 7.35 -3.43 5.73
CA GLN A 46 7.68 -3.19 4.33
C GLN A 46 7.13 -1.83 3.92
N SER A 47 7.90 -1.12 3.09
CA SER A 47 7.49 0.12 2.42
C SER A 47 7.78 -0.02 0.93
N LEU A 48 6.80 0.29 0.10
CA LEU A 48 6.86 0.24 -1.36
C LEU A 48 6.41 1.57 -1.94
N GLU A 49 7.19 2.16 -2.84
CA GLU A 49 6.78 3.34 -3.59
C GLU A 49 6.17 2.90 -4.92
N LEU A 50 4.91 3.26 -5.15
CA LEU A 50 4.20 2.92 -6.38
C LEU A 50 4.59 3.88 -7.50
N ALA A 51 5.13 3.33 -8.58
CA ALA A 51 5.47 4.07 -9.78
C ALA A 51 4.90 3.41 -11.04
N HIS A 52 4.18 4.18 -11.86
CA HIS A 52 3.78 3.74 -13.17
C HIS A 52 4.96 3.87 -14.15
N LYS A 53 5.30 2.77 -14.84
CA LYS A 53 6.41 2.70 -15.80
C LYS A 53 7.74 3.27 -15.26
N GLN A 54 8.00 3.10 -13.95
CA GLN A 54 9.21 3.55 -13.25
C GLN A 54 9.57 5.05 -13.42
N THR A 55 8.63 5.87 -13.90
CA THR A 55 8.90 7.28 -14.27
C THR A 55 7.93 8.25 -13.62
N ARG A 56 6.77 7.80 -13.14
CA ARG A 56 5.77 8.64 -12.49
C ARG A 56 5.28 8.00 -11.20
N SER A 57 5.35 8.73 -10.10
CA SER A 57 4.68 8.32 -8.87
C SER A 57 3.17 8.24 -9.09
N VAL A 58 2.52 7.34 -8.38
CA VAL A 58 1.07 7.19 -8.41
C VAL A 58 0.47 8.04 -7.29
N ALA A 59 -0.28 9.10 -7.65
CA ALA A 59 -0.95 9.94 -6.68
C ALA A 59 -2.20 9.23 -6.13
N ALA A 60 -2.03 8.38 -5.12
CA ALA A 60 -3.04 7.42 -4.68
C ALA A 60 -4.16 8.08 -3.86
N THR A 61 -5.41 7.77 -4.20
CA THR A 61 -6.61 8.25 -3.50
C THR A 61 -7.35 7.14 -2.77
N CYS A 62 -7.27 5.90 -3.26
CA CYS A 62 -7.85 4.72 -2.61
C CYS A 62 -7.08 3.44 -2.96
N LEU A 63 -7.23 2.41 -2.11
CA LEU A 63 -6.62 1.10 -2.27
C LEU A 63 -7.64 -0.01 -1.97
N ALA A 64 -7.66 -1.04 -2.80
CA ALA A 64 -8.45 -2.25 -2.59
C ALA A 64 -7.63 -3.51 -2.91
N PHE A 65 -7.85 -4.58 -2.17
CA PHE A 65 -7.29 -5.91 -2.44
C PHE A 65 -8.36 -6.81 -3.05
N LEU A 66 -7.95 -7.80 -3.84
CA LEU A 66 -8.87 -8.81 -4.37
C LEU A 66 -9.02 -9.94 -3.33
N ASP A 67 -10.26 -10.39 -3.09
CA ASP A 67 -10.58 -11.30 -1.97
C ASP A 67 -9.81 -12.64 -2.01
N ASP A 68 -9.59 -13.19 -3.20
CA ASP A 68 -8.88 -14.46 -3.39
C ASP A 68 -7.36 -14.29 -3.57
N ASP A 69 -6.85 -13.05 -3.65
CA ASP A 69 -5.43 -12.81 -3.81
C ASP A 69 -4.96 -11.53 -3.10
N VAL A 70 -4.54 -11.70 -1.85
CA VAL A 70 -4.00 -10.64 -0.99
C VAL A 70 -2.68 -10.04 -1.49
N ASN A 71 -2.08 -10.59 -2.56
CA ASN A 71 -0.92 -9.98 -3.21
C ASN A 71 -1.34 -9.00 -4.30
N ASN A 72 -2.52 -9.19 -4.91
CA ASN A 72 -3.04 -8.34 -5.95
C ASN A 72 -3.86 -7.20 -5.36
N PHE A 73 -3.51 -5.98 -5.75
CA PHE A 73 -4.21 -4.79 -5.31
C PHE A 73 -4.47 -3.83 -6.45
N LEU A 74 -5.50 -3.01 -6.26
CA LEU A 74 -5.90 -1.93 -7.14
C LEU A 74 -5.75 -0.59 -6.40
N VAL A 75 -5.19 0.39 -7.08
CA VAL A 75 -5.03 1.76 -6.58
C VAL A 75 -5.75 2.73 -7.49
N GLY A 76 -6.70 3.46 -6.94
CA GLY A 76 -7.27 4.64 -7.59
C GLY A 76 -6.32 5.82 -7.43
N SER A 77 -6.20 6.65 -8.47
CA SER A 77 -5.29 7.78 -8.51
C SER A 77 -6.00 9.08 -8.90
N GLU A 78 -5.43 10.21 -8.51
CA GLU A 78 -5.96 11.56 -8.82
C GLU A 78 -6.05 11.84 -10.32
N ASP A 79 -5.24 11.14 -11.14
CA ASP A 79 -5.30 11.24 -12.61
C ASP A 79 -6.50 10.51 -13.25
N GLY A 80 -7.42 9.99 -12.42
CA GLY A 80 -8.62 9.29 -12.85
C GLY A 80 -8.37 7.87 -13.36
N ARG A 81 -7.17 7.33 -13.16
CA ARG A 81 -6.81 5.96 -13.55
C ARG A 81 -6.84 5.01 -12.36
N ILE A 82 -7.02 3.72 -12.68
CA ILE A 82 -6.85 2.62 -11.74
C ILE A 82 -5.59 1.86 -12.14
N TYR A 83 -4.71 1.63 -11.18
CA TYR A 83 -3.48 0.87 -11.35
C TYR A 83 -3.59 -0.46 -10.62
N SER A 84 -3.17 -1.55 -11.28
CA SER A 84 -3.01 -2.86 -10.65
C SER A 84 -1.56 -3.09 -10.25
N GLY A 85 -1.33 -3.62 -9.06
CA GLY A 85 0.01 -3.94 -8.55
C GLY A 85 0.04 -5.26 -7.80
N LEU A 86 1.26 -5.79 -7.64
CA LEU A 86 1.57 -6.97 -6.85
C LEU A 86 2.44 -6.55 -5.67
N ARG A 87 2.02 -6.90 -4.45
CA ARG A 87 2.75 -6.58 -3.22
C ARG A 87 4.05 -7.39 -3.08
N HIS A 88 4.05 -8.63 -3.58
CA HIS A 88 5.21 -9.51 -3.61
C HIS A 88 5.45 -9.96 -5.05
N SER A 89 6.63 -9.68 -5.62
CA SER A 89 7.08 -10.37 -6.83
C SER A 89 7.48 -11.79 -6.45
N LYS A 90 7.10 -12.79 -7.27
CA LYS A 90 7.80 -14.08 -7.25
C LYS A 90 9.26 -13.89 -7.63
#